data_AF-A0A6H2CX87-F1
#
_entry.id   AF-A0A6H2CX87-F1
#
_cell.length_a   1.000
_cell.length_b   1.000
_cell.length_c   1.000
_cell.angle_alpha   90.00
_cell.angle_beta   90.00
_cell.angle_gamma   90.00
#
_symmetry.space_group_name_H-M   'P 1'
#
loop_
_entity.id
_entity.type
_entity.pdbx_description
1 polymer ?
#
loop_
_entity_poly.entity_id
_entity_poly.type
_entity_poly.pdbx_seq_one_letter_code
_entity_poly.pdbx_strand_id
1 'polypeptide(L)'
;MDIFDCLEKSWGSPVVARSEVGKFSGGMLCPKTLANLDCLGEGPERRMRLGRKVGYEVRALVGWMRARASEGALKADISQEAIDE
;
A
#
# COMPACT_ATOMS: atom_id res chain seq x y z
N MET A 1 -11.78 10.73 3.42
CA MET A 1 -10.43 11.12 2.99
C MET A 1 -9.50 10.47 3.97
N ASP A 2 -8.83 9.43 3.52
CA ASP A 2 -8.06 8.52 4.38
C ASP A 2 -6.61 8.95 4.46
N ILE A 3 -5.86 8.42 5.42
CA ILE A 3 -4.41 8.64 5.52
C ILE A 3 -3.68 8.23 4.23
N PHE A 4 -4.19 7.20 3.56
CA PHE A 4 -3.73 6.71 2.26
C PHE A 4 -3.87 7.75 1.14
N ASP A 5 -4.95 8.53 1.14
CA ASP A 5 -5.15 9.61 0.16
C ASP A 5 -4.20 10.78 0.44
N CYS A 6 -3.89 11.03 1.72
CA CYS A 6 -2.89 12.02 2.11
C CYS A 6 -1.48 11.62 1.66
N LEU A 7 -1.12 10.33 1.74
CA LEU A 7 0.15 9.80 1.23
C LEU A 7 0.27 9.95 -0.29
N GLU A 8 -0.80 9.71 -1.04
CA GLU A 8 -0.82 9.93 -2.50
C GLU A 8 -0.57 11.41 -2.84
N LYS A 9 -1.24 12.32 -2.14
CA LYS A 9 -1.15 13.77 -2.41
C LYS A 9 0.19 14.37 -1.96
N SER A 10 0.77 13.89 -0.85
CA SER A 10 1.98 14.47 -0.26
C SER A 10 3.26 14.09 -1.01
N TRP A 11 3.28 12.95 -1.71
CA TRP A 11 4.49 12.46 -2.39
C TRP A 11 4.92 13.33 -3.59
N GLY A 12 3.97 13.99 -4.25
CA GLY A 12 4.26 14.96 -5.34
C GLY A 12 4.72 14.34 -6.68
N SER A 13 4.85 13.01 -6.77
CA SER A 13 5.19 12.28 -8.00
C SER A 13 4.17 11.17 -8.26
N PRO A 14 3.85 10.82 -9.52
CA PRO A 14 2.98 9.68 -9.83
C PRO A 14 3.64 8.32 -9.58
N VAL A 15 4.96 8.29 -9.34
CA VAL A 15 5.75 7.05 -9.19
C VAL A 15 6.58 7.07 -7.92
N VAL A 16 6.63 5.92 -7.23
CA VAL A 16 7.50 5.66 -6.08
C VAL A 16 8.49 4.56 -6.46
N ALA A 17 9.78 4.86 -6.40
CA ALA A 17 10.81 3.83 -6.55
C ALA A 17 10.77 2.86 -5.37
N ARG A 18 11.00 1.56 -5.59
CA ARG A 18 11.08 0.55 -4.51
C ARG A 18 12.12 0.94 -3.45
N SER A 19 13.20 1.61 -3.83
CA SER A 19 14.21 2.11 -2.90
C SER A 19 13.69 3.23 -1.97
N GLU A 20 12.62 3.91 -2.35
CA GLU A 20 12.06 5.08 -1.64
C GLU A 20 10.75 4.78 -0.91
N VAL A 21 10.21 3.57 -1.04
CA VAL A 21 8.97 3.14 -0.35
C VAL A 21 9.04 3.31 1.17
N GLY A 22 10.24 3.21 1.75
CA GLY A 22 10.45 3.49 3.17
C GLY A 22 10.19 4.97 3.51
N LYS A 23 10.64 5.91 2.69
CA LYS A 23 10.35 7.34 2.89
C LYS A 23 8.89 7.64 2.62
N PHE A 24 8.35 7.11 1.53
CA PHE A 24 6.96 7.28 1.14
C PHE A 24 5.99 6.88 2.25
N SER A 25 6.24 5.73 2.88
CA SER A 25 5.39 5.18 3.94
C SER A 25 5.76 5.64 5.36
N GLY A 26 6.64 6.63 5.52
CA GLY A 26 7.09 7.07 6.86
C GLY A 26 7.84 6.00 7.66
N GLY A 27 8.44 5.01 6.98
CA GLY A 27 9.21 3.92 7.57
C GLY A 27 8.45 2.60 7.71
N MET A 28 7.16 2.54 7.34
CA MET A 28 6.35 1.33 7.49
C MET A 28 6.74 0.22 6.50
N LEU A 29 7.17 0.57 5.29
CA LEU A 29 7.52 -0.38 4.24
C LEU A 29 9.02 -0.52 4.06
N CYS A 30 9.49 -1.77 4.01
CA CYS A 30 10.88 -2.09 3.69
C CYS A 30 11.02 -2.45 2.19
N PRO A 31 12.00 -1.87 1.46
CA PRO A 31 12.30 -2.23 0.07
C PRO A 31 12.56 -3.72 -0.14
N LYS A 32 13.22 -4.38 0.84
CA LYS A 32 13.56 -5.80 0.77
C LYS A 32 12.31 -6.68 0.90
N THR A 33 11.40 -6.32 1.81
CA THR A 33 10.13 -7.02 1.97
C THR A 33 9.28 -6.92 0.70
N LEU A 34 9.20 -5.72 0.10
CA LEU A 34 8.54 -5.52 -1.18
C LEU A 34 9.16 -6.32 -2.32
N ALA A 35 10.49 -6.47 -2.34
CA ALA A 35 11.15 -7.32 -3.33
C ALA A 35 10.73 -8.79 -3.21
N ASN A 36 10.61 -9.30 -1.98
CA ASN A 36 10.15 -10.67 -1.75
C ASN A 36 8.67 -10.85 -2.14
N LEU A 37 7.81 -9.91 -1.77
CA LEU A 37 6.38 -9.93 -2.11
C LEU A 37 6.15 -9.85 -3.63
N ASP A 38 6.94 -9.04 -4.33
CA ASP A 38 6.93 -8.99 -5.79
C ASP A 38 7.35 -10.32 -6.46
N CYS A 39 8.25 -11.08 -5.83
CA CYS A 39 8.62 -12.42 -6.30
C CYS A 39 7.50 -13.45 -6.04
N LEU A 40 6.73 -13.28 -4.97
CA LEU A 40 5.57 -14.11 -4.63
C LEU A 40 4.31 -13.74 -5.41
N GLY A 41 4.31 -12.60 -6.11
CA GLY A 41 3.11 -12.08 -6.78
C GLY A 41 2.13 -11.36 -5.85
N GLU A 42 2.50 -11.16 -4.59
CA GLU A 42 1.71 -10.47 -3.56
C GLU A 42 2.09 -9.00 -3.39
N GLY A 43 2.93 -8.47 -4.28
CA GLY A 43 3.37 -7.07 -4.27
C GLY A 43 2.32 -6.11 -4.86
N PRO A 44 2.61 -4.80 -4.86
CA PRO A 44 1.77 -3.80 -5.49
C PRO A 44 1.60 -4.07 -6.98
N GLU A 45 0.37 -3.91 -7.46
CA GLU A 45 0.06 -3.99 -8.88
C GLU A 45 0.78 -2.90 -9.67
N ARG A 46 0.90 -3.07 -10.99
CA ARG A 46 1.53 -2.10 -11.91
C ARG A 46 2.96 -1.72 -11.53
N ARG A 47 3.78 -2.72 -11.18
CA ARG A 47 5.23 -2.54 -11.07
C ARG A 47 5.82 -2.16 -12.42
N MET A 48 6.69 -1.15 -12.42
CA MET A 48 7.46 -0.72 -13.57
C MET A 48 8.93 -1.01 -13.32
N ARG A 49 9.59 -1.57 -14.34
CA ARG A 49 11.03 -1.82 -14.30
C ARG A 49 11.73 -0.87 -15.26
N LEU A 50 12.64 -0.06 -14.73
CA LEU A 50 13.50 0.82 -15.50
C LEU A 50 14.96 0.39 -15.30
N GLY A 51 15.43 -0.48 -16.19
CA GLY A 51 16.75 -1.11 -16.11
C GLY A 51 16.93 -1.92 -14.82
N ARG A 52 17.78 -1.42 -13.93
CA ARG A 52 18.08 -2.03 -12.62
C ARG A 52 17.15 -1.55 -11.50
N LYS A 53 16.32 -0.53 -11.74
CA LYS A 53 15.39 0.02 -10.76
C LYS A 53 13.98 -0.52 -10.97
N VAL A 54 13.26 -0.71 -9.88
CA VAL A 54 11.83 -1.05 -9.88
C VAL A 54 11.10 0.09 -9.18
N GLY A 55 9.95 0.47 -9.71
CA GLY A 55 9.05 1.45 -9.11
C GLY A 55 7.59 1.03 -9.25
N TYR A 56 6.73 1.74 -8.55
CA TYR A 56 5.29 1.48 -8.49
C TYR A 56 4.54 2.77 -8.79
N GLU A 57 3.41 2.65 -9.48
CA GLU A 57 2.44 3.74 -9.55
C GLU A 57 1.93 4.04 -8.13
N VAL A 58 1.90 5.31 -7.73
CA VAL A 58 1.48 5.70 -6.37
C VAL A 58 0.11 5.14 -6.04
N ARG A 59 -0.86 5.28 -6.94
CA ARG A 59 -2.22 4.76 -6.76
C ARG A 59 -2.24 3.27 -6.48
N ALA A 60 -1.47 2.50 -7.24
CA ALA A 60 -1.40 1.05 -7.07
C ALA A 60 -0.70 0.68 -5.75
N LEU A 61 0.36 1.39 -5.38
CA LEU A 61 1.04 1.20 -4.10
C LEU A 61 0.12 1.52 -2.90
N VAL A 62 -0.61 2.62 -2.96
CA VAL A 62 -1.55 3.04 -1.92
C VAL A 62 -2.72 2.06 -1.82
N GLY A 63 -3.29 1.64 -2.95
CA GLY A 63 -4.35 0.62 -2.97
C GLY A 63 -3.90 -0.71 -2.35
N TRP A 64 -2.67 -1.13 -2.68
CA TRP A 64 -2.07 -2.32 -2.08
C TRP A 64 -1.83 -2.17 -0.57
N MET A 65 -1.34 -1.00 -0.12
CA MET A 65 -1.19 -0.71 1.30
C MET A 65 -2.54 -0.73 2.04
N ARG A 66 -3.58 -0.15 1.43
CA ARG A 66 -4.95 -0.12 1.97
C ARG A 66 -5.51 -1.54 2.13
N ALA A 67 -5.29 -2.42 1.15
CA ALA A 67 -5.73 -3.81 1.20
C ALA A 67 -4.97 -4.66 2.24
N ARG A 68 -3.69 -4.35 2.49
CA ARG A 68 -2.87 -5.07 3.47
C ARG A 68 -2.92 -4.53 4.89
N ALA A 69 -3.42 -3.31 5.08
CA ALA A 69 -3.65 -2.79 6.42
C ALA A 69 -4.63 -3.75 7.13
N SER A 70 -4.15 -4.45 8.16
CA SER A 70 -4.99 -5.37 8.92
C SER A 70 -6.17 -4.62 9.54
N GLU A 71 -7.29 -5.31 9.71
CA GLU A 71 -8.53 -4.87 10.40
C GLU A 71 -8.31 -4.59 11.91
N GLY A 72 -7.24 -3.91 12.30
CA GLY A 72 -7.07 -3.40 13.66
C GLY A 72 -7.94 -2.17 13.96
N ALA A 73 -8.69 -1.64 12.98
CA ALA A 73 -9.41 -0.37 13.12
C ALA A 73 -10.80 -0.29 12.45
N LEU A 74 -11.33 -1.37 11.85
CA LEU A 74 -12.63 -1.33 11.13
C LEU A 74 -13.59 -2.49 11.46
N LYS A 75 -13.33 -3.26 12.52
CA LYS A 75 -14.26 -4.27 13.06
C LYS A 75 -15.04 -3.78 14.29
N ALA A 76 -15.31 -2.47 14.39
CA ALA A 76 -16.08 -1.92 15.50
C ALA A 76 -17.59 -1.74 15.21
N ASP A 77 -18.03 -1.71 13.95
CA ASP A 77 -19.40 -1.23 13.64
C ASP A 77 -20.29 -2.18 12.81
N ILE A 78 -19.96 -3.48 12.69
CA ILE A 78 -20.92 -4.46 12.13
C ILE A 78 -21.03 -5.67 13.06
N SER A 79 -21.49 -5.40 14.27
CA SER A 79 -21.97 -6.41 15.23
C SER A 79 -23.23 -5.93 15.93
N GLN A 80 -24.21 -5.35 15.21
CA GLN A 80 -25.58 -5.24 15.70
C GLN A 80 -26.55 -5.01 14.53
N GLU A 81 -27.01 -6.10 13.90
CA GLU A 81 -28.35 -6.24 13.29
C GLU A 81 -28.43 -7.64 12.62
N ALA A 82 -28.46 -8.67 13.47
CA ALA A 82 -28.89 -10.01 13.08
C ALA A 82 -29.37 -10.76 14.33
N ILE A 83 -30.30 -10.15 15.07
CA ILE A 83 -31.21 -10.86 15.97
C ILE A 83 -32.57 -10.19 15.78
N ASP A 84 -33.36 -10.73 14.85
CA ASP A 84 -34.82 -10.84 14.95
C ASP A 84 -35.29 -11.72 13.78
N GLU A 85 -35.27 -13.04 14.00
CA GLU A 85 -36.33 -13.97 13.56
C GLU A 85 -36.36 -15.20 14.48
#